data_AF-A0A958FBD0-F1
#
_entry.id   AF-A0A958FBD0-F1
#
_cell.length_a   1.000
_cell.length_b   1.000
_cell.length_c   1.000
_cell.angle_alpha   90.00
_cell.angle_beta   90.00
_cell.angle_gamma   90.00
#
_symmetry.space_group_name_H-M   'P 1'
#
loop_
_entity.id
_entity.type
_entity.pdbx_description
1 polymer ?
#
loop_
_entity_poly.entity_id
_entity_poly.type
_entity_poly.pdbx_seq_one_letter_code
_entity_poly.pdbx_strand_id
1 'polypeptide(L)'
;MMFLPAGYGWPAIAAVTICGLLGSLIDSGLGATLQAQYRCENCRQITEKTVHCNSQLTRQISGLSWMNNDLVNFISTAGAAALGYLLMGIGKY
;
A
#
# COMPACT_ATOMS: atom_id res chain seq x y z
N MET A 1 7.96 -25.79 8.81
CA MET A 1 8.51 -26.10 7.48
C MET A 1 7.46 -25.79 6.45
N MET A 2 7.63 -24.70 5.71
CA MET A 2 6.74 -24.29 4.63
C MET A 2 7.18 -25.07 3.38
N PHE A 3 6.35 -26.00 2.93
CA PHE A 3 6.59 -26.79 1.72
C PHE A 3 6.44 -25.88 0.48
N LEU A 4 7.54 -25.30 0.01
CA LEU A 4 7.61 -24.79 -1.36
C LEU A 4 7.67 -26.01 -2.30
N PRO A 5 6.79 -26.10 -3.31
CA PRO A 5 6.81 -27.19 -4.26
C PRO A 5 8.20 -27.28 -4.93
N ALA A 6 8.73 -28.49 -5.02
CA ALA A 6 10.06 -28.79 -5.54
C ALA A 6 10.28 -28.12 -6.91
N GLY A 7 11.12 -27.08 -6.95
CA GLY A 7 11.50 -26.41 -8.21
C GLY A 7 11.88 -24.93 -8.07
N TYR A 8 11.42 -24.24 -7.03
CA TYR A 8 11.72 -22.81 -6.83
C TYR A 8 12.86 -22.63 -5.82
N GLY A 9 14.11 -22.61 -6.30
CA GLY A 9 15.31 -22.41 -5.47
C GLY A 9 15.46 -20.98 -4.91
N TRP A 10 16.59 -20.70 -4.26
CA TRP A 10 16.97 -19.35 -3.77
C TRP A 10 16.67 -18.17 -4.73
N PRO A 11 16.80 -18.32 -6.07
CA PRO A 11 16.43 -17.25 -7.00
C PRO A 11 14.95 -16.85 -6.94
N ALA A 12 14.04 -17.80 -6.69
CA ALA A 12 12.61 -17.52 -6.57
C ALA A 12 12.30 -16.75 -5.28
N ILE A 13 12.94 -17.13 -4.17
CA ILE A 13 12.81 -16.42 -2.90
C ILE A 13 13.36 -14.99 -3.04
N ALA A 14 14.52 -14.84 -3.69
CA ALA A 14 15.09 -13.53 -3.99
C ALA A 14 14.16 -12.69 -4.88
N ALA A 15 13.60 -13.27 -5.93
CA ALA A 15 12.68 -12.59 -6.84
C ALA A 15 11.41 -12.10 -6.10
N VAL A 16 10.75 -12.97 -5.33
CA VAL A 16 9.57 -12.59 -4.54
C VAL A 16 9.92 -11.51 -3.51
N THR A 17 11.07 -11.60 -2.86
CA THR A 17 11.52 -10.62 -1.88
C THR A 17 11.79 -9.25 -2.52
N ILE A 18 12.48 -9.22 -3.67
CA ILE A 18 12.77 -7.99 -4.41
C ILE A 18 11.47 -7.37 -4.95
N CYS A 19 10.58 -8.18 -5.53
CA CYS A 19 9.27 -7.71 -6.01
C CYS A 19 8.42 -7.15 -4.86
N GLY A 20 8.38 -7.83 -3.71
CA GLY A 20 7.69 -7.35 -2.51
C GLY A 20 8.28 -6.04 -1.99
N LEU A 21 9.61 -5.93 -1.95
CA LEU A 21 10.30 -4.71 -1.51
C LEU A 21 10.00 -3.53 -2.46
N LEU A 22 10.16 -3.72 -3.77
CA LEU A 22 9.87 -2.70 -4.78
C LEU A 22 8.39 -2.30 -4.74
N GLY A 23 7.48 -3.27 -4.60
CA GLY A 23 6.06 -3.01 -4.43
C GLY A 23 5.79 -2.13 -3.21
N SER A 24 6.40 -2.44 -2.05
CA SER A 24 6.24 -1.64 -0.83
C SER A 24 6.82 -0.22 -0.94
N LEU A 25 7.89 -0.03 -1.71
CA LEU A 25 8.49 1.28 -1.95
C LEU A 25 7.62 2.13 -2.87
N ILE A 26 7.04 1.53 -3.92
CA ILE A 26 6.11 2.20 -4.82
C ILE A 26 4.83 2.56 -4.07
N ASP A 27 4.28 1.63 -3.28
CA ASP A 27 3.10 1.85 -2.45
C ASP A 27 3.31 2.98 -1.44
N SER A 28 4.44 2.97 -0.72
CA SER A 28 4.80 4.01 0.23
C SER A 28 5.08 5.36 -0.45
N GLY A 29 5.69 5.36 -1.65
CA GLY A 29 5.91 6.57 -2.44
C GLY A 29 4.61 7.19 -2.97
N LEU A 30 3.71 6.37 -3.51
CA LEU A 30 2.37 6.78 -3.94
C LEU A 30 1.53 7.23 -2.75
N GLY A 31 1.62 6.52 -1.62
CA GLY A 31 1.04 6.95 -0.35
C GLY A 31 1.56 8.32 0.06
N ALA A 32 2.87 8.53 0.15
CA ALA A 32 3.43 9.82 0.56
C ALA A 32 3.07 10.99 -0.37
N THR A 33 2.86 10.75 -1.67
CA THR A 33 2.48 11.80 -2.63
C THR A 33 0.98 12.04 -2.75
N LEU A 34 0.16 11.00 -2.60
CA LEU A 34 -1.29 11.08 -2.84
C LEU A 34 -2.12 11.07 -1.56
N GLN A 35 -1.59 10.57 -0.45
CA GLN A 35 -2.29 10.50 0.84
C GLN A 35 -2.55 11.91 1.39
N ALA A 36 -3.80 12.14 1.80
CA ALA A 36 -4.20 13.41 2.36
C ALA A 36 -3.47 13.69 3.68
N GLN A 37 -2.81 14.84 3.75
CA GLN A 37 -2.24 15.36 4.98
C GLN A 37 -3.02 16.58 5.43
N TYR A 38 -3.39 16.59 6.69
CA TYR A 38 -4.11 17.66 7.35
C TYR A 38 -3.27 18.30 8.44
N ARG A 39 -3.50 19.58 8.71
CA ARG A 39 -2.90 20.31 9.84
C ARG A 39 -3.95 20.58 10.88
N CYS A 40 -3.63 20.29 12.13
CA CYS A 40 -4.39 20.85 13.23
C CYS A 40 -4.04 22.34 13.40
N GLU A 41 -5.03 23.23 13.40
CA GLU A 41 -4.76 24.66 13.63
C GLU A 41 -4.40 24.96 15.10
N ASN A 42 -4.84 24.11 16.04
CA ASN A 42 -4.58 24.27 17.46
C ASN A 42 -3.15 23.87 17.86
N CYS A 43 -2.71 22.65 17.55
CA CYS A 43 -1.36 22.16 17.91
C CYS A 43 -0.33 22.30 16.79
N ARG A 44 -0.75 22.75 15.59
CA ARG A 44 0.09 22.89 14.38
C ARG A 44 0.75 21.60 13.89
N GLN A 45 0.40 20.43 14.44
CA GLN A 45 0.87 19.13 13.97
C GLN A 45 0.21 18.73 12.65
N ILE A 46 0.97 17.99 11.85
CA ILE A 46 0.52 17.34 10.62
C ILE A 46 -0.03 15.96 11.00
N THR A 47 -1.21 15.62 10.49
CA THR A 47 -1.91 14.37 10.74
C THR A 47 -2.73 13.95 9.53
N GLU A 48 -2.98 12.66 9.39
CA GLU A 48 -3.85 12.11 8.34
C GLU A 48 -5.34 12.17 8.74
N LYS A 49 -5.63 12.47 10.01
CA LYS A 49 -6.99 12.52 10.52
C LYS A 49 -7.63 13.87 10.21
N THR A 50 -8.88 13.83 9.75
CA THR A 50 -9.74 15.01 9.55
C THR A 50 -10.14 15.70 10.85
N VAL A 51 -9.88 15.08 12.00
CA VAL A 51 -10.20 15.58 13.33
C VAL A 51 -9.02 15.35 14.28
N HIS A 52 -8.57 16.39 14.96
CA HIS A 52 -7.44 16.36 15.91
C HIS A 52 -7.61 17.46 16.96
N CYS A 53 -7.23 17.18 18.21
CA CYS A 53 -7.32 18.05 19.40
C CYS A 53 -8.76 18.48 19.70
N ASN A 54 -9.32 18.00 20.82
CA ASN A 54 -10.67 18.35 21.28
C ASN A 54 -11.74 18.29 20.16
N SER A 55 -11.60 17.31 19.26
CA SER A 55 -12.50 17.11 18.13
C SER A 55 -12.55 18.27 17.10
N GLN A 56 -11.50 19.09 16.98
CA GLN A 56 -11.45 20.13 15.96
C GLN A 56 -11.13 19.57 14.56
N LEU A 57 -11.76 20.16 13.55
CA LEU A 57 -11.49 19.84 12.15
C LEU A 57 -10.09 20.29 11.76
N THR A 58 -9.35 19.39 11.13
CA THR A 58 -8.01 19.68 10.62
C THR A 58 -8.11 20.22 9.20
N ARG A 59 -7.22 21.15 8.86
CA ARG A 59 -7.18 21.78 7.53
C ARG A 59 -6.32 20.95 6.58
N GLN A 60 -6.88 20.52 5.45
CA GLN A 60 -6.12 19.82 4.43
C GLN A 60 -4.99 20.72 3.90
N ILE A 61 -3.77 20.20 3.87
CA ILE A 61 -2.56 20.90 3.41
C ILE A 61 -2.09 20.32 2.07
N SER A 62 -2.19 19.01 1.90
CA SER A 62 -1.65 18.28 0.75
C SER A 62 -2.38 16.97 0.53
N GLY A 63 -2.17 16.36 -0.63
CA GLY A 63 -2.75 15.07 -1.02
C GLY A 63 -4.23 15.15 -1.42
N LEU A 64 -4.79 13.99 -1.74
CA LEU A 64 -6.14 13.81 -2.26
C LEU A 64 -7.04 13.29 -1.14
N SER A 65 -8.07 14.05 -0.75
CA SER A 65 -8.95 13.77 0.41
C SER A 65 -9.67 12.41 0.37
N TRP A 66 -9.90 11.89 -0.84
CA TRP A 66 -10.46 10.59 -1.17
C TRP A 66 -9.44 9.42 -1.22
N MET A 67 -8.14 9.71 -1.20
CA MET A 67 -7.09 8.70 -1.32
C MET A 67 -6.56 8.35 0.08
N ASN A 68 -7.19 7.35 0.69
CA ASN A 68 -6.80 6.85 2.00
C ASN A 68 -5.85 5.65 1.86
N ASN A 69 -4.97 5.44 2.84
CA ASN A 69 -3.98 4.36 2.86
C ASN A 69 -4.64 2.97 2.65
N ASP A 70 -5.87 2.82 3.14
CA ASP A 70 -6.69 1.61 2.97
C ASP A 70 -7.07 1.34 1.50
N LEU A 71 -7.31 2.39 0.69
CA LEU A 71 -7.67 2.22 -0.71
C LEU A 71 -6.47 1.78 -1.55
N VAL A 72 -5.30 2.35 -1.25
CA VAL A 72 -4.04 1.97 -1.91
C VAL A 72 -3.72 0.52 -1.59
N ASN A 73 -3.77 0.13 -0.31
CA ASN A 73 -3.61 -1.27 0.12
C ASN A 73 -4.65 -2.21 -0.50
N PHE A 74 -5.90 -1.76 -0.63
CA PHE A 74 -6.96 -2.55 -1.26
C PHE A 74 -6.66 -2.79 -2.75
N ILE A 75 -6.28 -1.76 -3.50
CA ILE A 75 -5.92 -1.88 -4.92
C ILE A 75 -4.69 -2.77 -5.11
N SER A 76 -3.65 -2.57 -4.27
CA SER A 76 -2.44 -3.39 -4.29
C SER A 76 -2.75 -4.87 -4.03
N THR A 77 -3.61 -5.16 -3.03
CA THR A 77 -4.00 -6.54 -2.70
C THR A 77 -4.90 -7.15 -3.78
N ALA A 78 -5.86 -6.40 -4.31
CA ALA A 78 -6.74 -6.85 -5.38
C ALA A 78 -5.96 -7.11 -6.68
N GLY A 79 -5.01 -6.25 -7.03
CA GLY A 79 -4.12 -6.42 -8.18
C GLY A 79 -3.22 -7.65 -8.05
N ALA A 80 -2.63 -7.87 -6.87
CA ALA A 80 -1.83 -9.07 -6.58
C ALA A 80 -2.68 -10.35 -6.69
N ALA A 81 -3.91 -10.34 -6.15
CA ALA A 81 -4.83 -11.46 -6.23
C ALA A 81 -5.26 -11.75 -7.68
N ALA A 82 -5.58 -10.71 -8.46
CA ALA A 82 -5.96 -10.83 -9.87
C ALA A 82 -4.81 -11.37 -10.73
N LEU A 83 -3.60 -10.85 -10.53
CA LEU A 83 -2.40 -11.33 -11.22
C LEU A 83 -2.09 -12.79 -10.84
N GLY A 84 -2.21 -13.15 -9.56
CA GLY A 84 -2.05 -14.52 -9.09
C GLY A 84 -3.06 -15.47 -9.73
N TYR A 85 -4.33 -15.05 -9.80
CA TYR A 85 -5.38 -15.80 -10.50
C TYR A 85 -5.06 -15.98 -12.00
N LEU A 86 -4.62 -14.92 -12.67
CA LEU A 86 -4.25 -14.95 -14.08
C LEU A 86 -3.08 -15.90 -14.34
N LEU A 87 -2.01 -15.80 -13.55
CA LEU A 87 -0.83 -16.67 -13.67
C LEU A 87 -1.16 -18.14 -13.39
N MET A 88 -2.01 -18.42 -12.40
CA MET A 88 -2.50 -19.78 -12.15
C MET A 88 -3.42 -20.29 -13.28
N GLY A 89 -4.15 -19.40 -13.95
CA GLY A 89 -4.99 -19.74 -15.10
C GLY A 89 -4.20 -20.02 -16.38
N ILE A 90 -3.06 -19.34 -16.59
CA ILE A 90 -2.22 -19.50 -17.80
C ILE A 90 -1.44 -20.82 -17.78
N GLY A 91 -1.15 -21.41 -16.61
CA GLY A 91 -0.46 -22.70 -16.49
C GLY A 91 -1.32 -23.94 -16.74
N LYS A 92 -2.59 -23.78 -17.15
CA LYS A 92 -3.54 -24.90 -17.39
C LYS A 92 -3.80 -25.24 -18.86
N TYR A 93 -3.04 -24.68 -19.81
CA TYR A 93 -3.13 -25.01 -21.24
C TYR A 93 -1.76 -25.36 -21.82
#